data_AF-A0A9P3AWC6-F1
#
_entry.id   AF-A0A9P3AWC6-F1
#
_cell.length_a   1.000
_cell.length_b   1.000
_cell.length_c   1.000
_cell.angle_alpha   90.00
_cell.angle_beta   90.00
_cell.angle_gamma   90.00
#
_symmetry.space_group_name_H-M   'P 1'
#
loop_
_entity.id
_entity.type
_entity.pdbx_description
1 polymer ?
#
loop_
_entity_poly.entity_id
_entity_poly.type
_entity_poly.pdbx_seq_one_letter_code
_entity_poly.pdbx_strand_id
1 'polypeptide(L)'
;MERGNPGISHDNDCLAASVADELKKMFSENVRIKQIFIKNPKGTQDAETQVVQSKVETVKKELQVKSFAEVARKYSEDLISKPRNGDLGIVVVKGDLPLVLEKAVFSMKVGDYTKEPIKTDIGYYFIKLEEKLPNRKIVFDGKVKDYINGILLQFNKEQACMRYISTLRTKANIKINKVW
;
A
#
# COMPACT_ATOMS: atom_id res chain seq x y z
N MET A 1 -16.92 19.56 -15.51
CA MET A 1 -15.81 19.66 -16.49
C MET A 1 -14.79 20.63 -15.92
N GLU A 2 -13.85 20.13 -15.13
CA GLU A 2 -12.81 20.98 -14.52
C GLU A 2 -11.72 21.24 -15.55
N ARG A 3 -11.37 22.53 -15.70
CA ARG A 3 -10.45 23.01 -16.72
C ARG A 3 -9.03 22.65 -16.29
N GLY A 4 -8.41 21.73 -17.05
CA GLY A 4 -6.98 21.43 -16.95
C GLY A 4 -6.13 22.67 -17.26
N ASN A 5 -4.87 22.62 -16.84
CA ASN A 5 -3.93 23.74 -16.90
C ASN A 5 -3.72 24.16 -18.38
N PRO A 6 -3.84 25.45 -18.74
CA PRO A 6 -3.86 25.88 -20.13
C PRO A 6 -2.46 25.77 -20.74
N GLY A 7 -2.17 24.62 -21.36
CA GLY A 7 -0.89 24.35 -22.01
C GLY A 7 -0.51 22.87 -22.08
N ILE A 8 -1.23 22.00 -21.37
CA ILE A 8 -0.97 20.56 -21.35
C ILE A 8 -2.25 19.87 -21.83
N SER A 9 -2.15 18.97 -22.81
CA SER A 9 -3.32 18.19 -23.25
C SER A 9 -3.82 17.33 -22.08
N HIS A 10 -5.11 16.99 -22.06
CA HIS A 10 -5.67 16.13 -21.00
C HIS A 10 -4.90 14.81 -20.83
N ASP A 11 -4.42 14.23 -21.95
CA ASP A 11 -3.57 13.04 -21.96
C ASP A 11 -2.21 13.28 -21.27
N ASN A 12 -1.62 14.45 -21.48
CA ASN A 12 -0.34 14.84 -20.86
C ASN A 12 -0.52 15.21 -19.38
N ASP A 13 -1.67 15.76 -18.97
CA ASP A 13 -2.02 16.03 -17.57
C ASP A 13 -2.16 14.73 -16.77
N CYS A 14 -2.83 13.72 -17.33
CA CYS A 14 -2.93 12.38 -16.72
C CYS A 14 -1.58 11.65 -16.61
N LEU A 15 -0.70 11.85 -17.58
CA LEU A 15 0.65 11.28 -17.56
C LEU A 15 1.54 11.97 -16.51
N ALA A 16 1.48 13.29 -16.41
CA ALA A 16 2.18 14.05 -15.39
C ALA A 16 1.73 13.63 -13.98
N ALA A 17 0.43 13.41 -13.77
CA ALA A 17 -0.10 12.91 -12.50
C ALA A 17 0.43 11.50 -12.17
N SER A 18 0.41 10.58 -13.13
CA SER A 18 0.92 9.22 -12.96
C SER A 18 2.42 9.20 -12.61
N VAL A 19 3.23 10.00 -13.31
CA VAL A 19 4.67 10.14 -13.03
C VAL A 19 4.88 10.78 -11.65
N ALA A 20 4.11 11.80 -11.30
CA ALA A 20 4.21 12.44 -9.99
C ALA A 20 3.87 11.47 -8.85
N ASP A 21 2.86 10.62 -9.02
CA ASP A 21 2.48 9.63 -8.00
C ASP A 21 3.50 8.49 -7.89
N GLU A 22 4.10 8.05 -9.00
CA GLU A 22 5.15 7.04 -8.99
C GLU A 22 6.43 7.58 -8.32
N LEU A 23 6.80 8.84 -8.61
CA LEU A 23 7.89 9.51 -7.92
C LEU A 23 7.58 9.67 -6.43
N LYS A 24 6.36 10.09 -6.05
CA LYS A 24 5.96 10.15 -4.64
C LYS A 24 6.10 8.80 -3.95
N LYS A 25 5.71 7.69 -4.57
CA LYS A 25 5.87 6.33 -4.01
C LYS A 25 7.35 5.97 -3.84
N MET A 26 8.16 6.18 -4.88
CA MET A 26 9.60 5.90 -4.84
C MET A 26 10.33 6.72 -3.75
N PHE A 27 9.91 7.95 -3.53
CA PHE A 27 10.42 8.85 -2.48
C PHE A 27 9.45 8.95 -1.31
N SER A 28 8.74 7.87 -1.01
CA SER A 28 7.94 7.78 0.22
C SER A 28 8.83 7.44 1.39
N GLU A 29 8.40 7.87 2.58
CA GLU A 29 9.07 7.48 3.82
C GLU A 29 9.07 5.95 3.91
N ASN A 30 10.28 5.40 4.00
CA ASN A 30 10.47 4.00 4.30
C ASN A 30 10.48 3.85 5.82
N VAL A 31 9.80 2.84 6.32
CA VAL A 31 9.74 2.58 7.77
C VAL A 31 10.00 1.12 8.04
N ARG A 32 10.62 0.85 9.17
CA ARG A 32 10.65 -0.51 9.72
C ARG A 32 9.55 -0.64 10.74
N ILE A 33 8.65 -1.59 10.50
CA ILE A 33 7.53 -1.85 11.41
C ILE A 33 7.49 -3.30 11.85
N LYS A 34 6.94 -3.50 13.04
CA LYS A 34 6.45 -4.81 13.48
C LYS A 34 4.93 -4.80 13.50
N GLN A 35 4.31 -5.92 13.17
CA GLN A 35 2.88 -6.10 13.22
C GLN A 35 2.45 -7.32 14.03
N ILE A 36 1.24 -7.23 14.59
CA ILE A 36 0.46 -8.36 15.10
C ILE A 36 -0.85 -8.32 14.34
N PHE A 37 -1.09 -9.36 13.55
CA PHE A 37 -2.31 -9.48 12.77
C PHE A 37 -3.25 -10.50 13.42
N ILE A 38 -4.51 -10.14 13.55
CA ILE A 38 -5.58 -11.03 13.99
C ILE A 38 -6.59 -11.08 12.85
N LYS A 39 -6.74 -12.25 12.23
CA LYS A 39 -7.61 -12.43 11.08
C LYS A 39 -9.06 -12.30 11.52
N ASN A 40 -9.83 -11.54 10.74
CA ASN A 40 -11.29 -11.55 10.81
C ASN A 40 -11.81 -12.23 9.54
N PRO A 41 -12.40 -13.44 9.61
CA PRO A 41 -12.89 -14.14 8.43
C PRO A 41 -13.97 -13.30 7.71
N LYS A 42 -13.76 -13.07 6.40
CA LYS A 42 -14.70 -12.33 5.55
C LYS A 42 -16.08 -13.00 5.56
N GLY A 43 -17.11 -12.24 5.95
CA GLY A 43 -18.51 -12.70 5.99
C GLY A 43 -19.37 -12.01 7.04
N THR A 44 -18.76 -11.26 7.96
CA THR A 44 -19.47 -10.67 9.09
C THR A 44 -19.13 -9.18 9.23
N GLN A 45 -19.72 -8.36 8.37
CA GLN A 45 -19.74 -6.90 8.58
C GLN A 45 -20.38 -6.54 9.95
N ASP A 46 -21.22 -7.44 10.49
CA ASP A 46 -21.97 -7.25 11.74
C ASP A 46 -21.74 -8.31 12.83
N ALA A 47 -20.91 -9.34 12.60
CA ALA A 47 -20.56 -10.32 13.62
C ALA A 47 -19.04 -10.41 13.77
N GLU A 48 -18.47 -9.39 14.40
CA GLU A 48 -17.25 -9.59 15.18
C GLU A 48 -17.52 -10.77 16.11
N THR A 49 -16.96 -11.94 15.78
CA THR A 49 -17.16 -13.10 16.62
C THR A 49 -16.56 -12.76 17.98
N GLN A 50 -17.27 -13.05 19.07
CA GLN A 50 -16.81 -12.79 20.43
C GLN A 50 -15.40 -13.37 20.70
N VAL A 51 -15.03 -14.43 19.96
CA VAL A 51 -13.69 -15.01 19.89
C VAL A 51 -12.63 -14.03 19.35
N VAL A 52 -12.90 -13.33 18.25
CA VAL A 52 -11.97 -12.36 17.66
C VAL A 52 -11.78 -11.18 18.61
N GLN A 53 -12.87 -10.63 19.16
CA GLN A 53 -12.79 -9.56 20.16
C GLN A 53 -12.00 -9.99 21.40
N SER A 54 -12.24 -11.21 21.90
CA SER A 54 -11.50 -11.75 23.04
C SER A 54 -10.00 -11.91 22.75
N LYS A 55 -9.63 -12.32 21.52
CA LYS A 55 -8.23 -12.36 21.09
C LYS A 55 -7.59 -10.97 21.04
N VAL A 56 -8.29 -10.00 20.46
CA VAL A 56 -7.83 -8.60 20.38
C VAL A 56 -7.60 -8.03 21.77
N GLU A 57 -8.55 -8.24 22.69
CA GLU A 57 -8.47 -7.76 24.07
C GLU A 57 -7.35 -8.46 24.85
N THR A 58 -7.13 -9.76 24.59
CA THR A 58 -6.02 -10.51 25.16
C THR A 58 -4.68 -9.94 24.68
N VAL A 59 -4.54 -9.68 23.39
CA VAL A 59 -3.32 -9.05 22.82
C VAL A 59 -3.09 -7.68 23.42
N LYS A 60 -4.15 -6.87 23.56
CA LYS A 60 -4.07 -5.54 24.18
C LYS A 60 -3.54 -5.60 25.62
N LYS A 61 -4.07 -6.52 26.43
CA LYS A 61 -3.61 -6.73 27.82
C LYS A 61 -2.17 -7.25 27.88
N GLU A 62 -1.82 -8.21 27.03
CA GLU A 62 -0.47 -8.78 26.98
C GLU A 62 0.58 -7.72 26.53
N LEU A 63 0.23 -6.82 25.61
CA LEU A 63 1.10 -5.71 25.19
C LEU A 63 1.37 -4.67 26.28
N GLN A 64 0.61 -4.65 27.38
CA GLN A 64 0.89 -3.76 28.53
C GLN A 64 1.99 -4.31 29.44
N VAL A 65 2.23 -5.63 29.40
CA VAL A 65 3.13 -6.31 30.33
C VAL A 65 4.33 -6.95 29.63
N LYS A 66 4.16 -7.39 28.37
CA LYS A 66 5.16 -8.11 27.58
C LYS A 66 5.68 -7.31 26.40
N SER A 67 6.81 -7.75 25.86
CA SER A 67 7.38 -7.16 24.67
C SER A 67 6.51 -7.44 23.44
N PHE A 68 6.45 -6.48 22.50
CA PHE A 68 5.72 -6.65 21.24
C PHE A 68 6.14 -7.92 20.48
N ALA A 69 7.43 -8.24 20.53
CA ALA A 69 8.02 -9.42 19.89
C ALA A 69 7.50 -10.75 20.47
N GLU A 70 7.26 -10.82 21.78
CA GLU A 70 6.68 -12.00 22.43
C GLU A 70 5.20 -12.15 22.09
N VAL A 71 4.45 -11.05 22.16
CA VAL A 71 3.02 -11.05 21.85
C VAL A 71 2.80 -11.40 20.37
N ALA A 72 3.63 -10.86 19.47
CA ALA A 72 3.59 -11.20 18.04
C ALA A 72 3.85 -12.68 17.79
N ARG A 73 4.88 -13.27 18.42
CA ARG A 73 5.17 -14.71 18.29
C ARG A 73 4.00 -15.58 18.76
N LYS A 74 3.36 -15.19 19.86
CA LYS A 74 2.32 -16.00 20.50
C LYS A 74 0.96 -15.85 19.81
N TYR A 75 0.56 -14.63 19.46
CA TYR A 75 -0.81 -14.31 19.07
C TYR A 75 -0.98 -13.87 17.61
N SER A 76 0.08 -13.47 16.91
CA SER A 76 -0.05 -13.06 15.51
C SER A 76 -0.48 -14.25 14.65
N GLU A 77 -1.40 -13.99 13.74
CA GLU A 77 -1.88 -14.91 12.70
C GLU A 77 -1.26 -14.58 11.33
N ASP A 78 -0.37 -13.59 11.26
CA ASP A 78 0.42 -13.33 10.05
C ASP A 78 1.57 -14.35 9.93
N LEU A 79 1.49 -15.21 8.91
CA LEU A 79 2.48 -16.27 8.66
C LEU A 79 3.85 -15.73 8.25
N ILE A 80 3.94 -14.50 7.73
CA ILE A 80 5.18 -13.91 7.23
C ILE A 80 5.98 -13.28 8.37
N SER A 81 5.37 -12.41 9.15
CA SER A 81 6.07 -11.66 10.21
C SER A 81 6.13 -12.41 11.54
N LYS A 82 5.18 -13.30 11.87
CA LYS A 82 5.19 -14.09 13.12
C LYS A 82 6.52 -14.81 13.40
N PRO A 83 7.13 -15.57 12.46
CA PRO A 83 8.42 -16.23 12.71
C PRO A 83 9.56 -15.22 12.91
N ARG A 84 9.40 -13.97 12.47
CA ARG A 84 10.33 -12.86 12.67
C ARG A 84 9.93 -11.96 13.85
N ASN A 85 9.18 -12.51 14.80
CA ASN A 85 8.71 -11.79 15.98
C ASN A 85 7.85 -10.56 15.65
N GLY A 86 7.04 -10.66 14.60
CA GLY A 86 6.21 -9.59 14.06
C GLY A 86 6.95 -8.65 13.11
N ASP A 87 8.25 -8.83 12.85
CA ASP A 87 9.01 -7.92 11.98
C ASP A 87 8.66 -8.13 10.49
N LEU A 88 8.12 -7.07 9.88
CA LEU A 88 7.87 -6.98 8.45
C LEU A 88 9.10 -6.53 7.66
N GLY A 89 10.13 -6.01 8.34
CA GLY A 89 11.25 -5.35 7.69
C GLY A 89 10.91 -3.93 7.24
N ILE A 90 11.62 -3.46 6.22
CA ILE A 90 11.43 -2.13 5.65
C ILE A 90 10.25 -2.18 4.69
N VAL A 91 9.25 -1.35 4.94
CA VAL A 91 8.06 -1.19 4.09
C VAL A 91 7.97 0.26 3.60
N VAL A 92 7.42 0.43 2.40
CA VAL A 92 7.10 1.75 1.86
C VAL A 92 5.79 2.21 2.51
N VAL A 93 5.78 3.33 3.22
CA VAL A 93 4.56 3.77 3.93
C VAL A 93 3.41 4.02 2.97
N LYS A 94 3.67 4.60 1.79
CA LYS A 94 2.62 4.88 0.80
C LYS A 94 2.54 3.77 -0.24
N GLY A 95 1.35 3.21 -0.42
CA GLY A 95 1.03 2.27 -1.50
C GLY A 95 1.17 0.80 -1.12
N ASP A 96 2.10 0.43 -0.23
CA ASP A 96 2.25 -0.96 0.24
C ASP A 96 1.36 -1.29 1.44
N LEU A 97 0.96 -0.27 2.23
CA LEU A 97 0.09 -0.43 3.39
C LEU A 97 -1.34 0.03 3.07
N PRO A 98 -2.38 -0.61 3.64
CA PRO A 98 -3.73 -0.07 3.61
C PRO A 98 -3.76 1.34 4.20
N LEU A 99 -4.51 2.26 3.57
CA LEU A 99 -4.58 3.69 3.93
C LEU A 99 -4.78 3.96 5.44
N VAL A 100 -5.52 3.09 6.13
CA VAL A 100 -5.75 3.20 7.57
C VAL A 100 -4.47 2.95 8.37
N LEU A 101 -3.65 1.96 7.96
CA LEU A 101 -2.36 1.68 8.57
C LEU A 101 -1.34 2.78 8.22
N GLU A 102 -1.36 3.29 6.98
CA GLU A 102 -0.48 4.40 6.57
C GLU A 102 -0.63 5.61 7.50
N LYS A 103 -1.88 6.04 7.74
CA LYS A 103 -2.18 7.19 8.60
C LYS A 103 -1.72 6.97 10.03
N ALA A 104 -1.92 5.76 10.56
CA ALA A 104 -1.47 5.41 11.90
C ALA A 104 0.05 5.51 12.00
N VAL A 105 0.77 4.81 11.12
CA VAL A 105 2.24 4.76 11.11
C VAL A 105 2.87 6.15 10.91
N PHE A 106 2.28 6.98 10.05
CA PHE A 106 2.75 8.33 9.80
C PHE A 106 2.70 9.19 11.09
N SER A 107 1.61 9.09 11.85
CA SER A 107 1.42 9.83 13.10
C SER A 107 2.22 9.31 14.30
N MET A 108 2.75 8.09 14.22
CA MET A 108 3.52 7.47 15.31
C MET A 108 4.96 7.98 15.39
N LYS A 109 5.52 7.98 16.61
CA LYS A 109 6.95 8.21 16.85
C LYS A 109 7.70 6.88 16.82
N VAL A 110 8.99 6.95 16.48
CA VAL A 110 9.87 5.78 16.52
C VAL A 110 9.91 5.20 17.94
N GLY A 111 9.71 3.90 18.07
CA GLY A 111 9.59 3.18 19.33
C GLY A 111 8.16 2.95 19.80
N ASP A 112 7.19 3.75 19.34
CA ASP A 112 5.79 3.63 19.75
C ASP A 112 5.11 2.43 19.08
N TYR A 113 4.07 1.93 19.76
CA TYR A 113 3.13 0.96 19.20
C TYR A 113 1.69 1.45 19.38
N THR A 114 0.79 0.94 18.55
CA THR A 114 -0.64 1.24 18.59
C THR A 114 -1.26 0.59 19.83
N LYS A 115 -1.79 1.41 20.75
CA LYS A 115 -2.48 0.91 21.95
C LYS A 115 -3.85 0.32 21.65
N GLU A 116 -4.50 0.85 20.62
CA GLU A 116 -5.77 0.36 20.11
C GLU A 116 -5.57 -0.40 18.80
N PRO A 117 -6.36 -1.45 18.55
CA PRO A 117 -6.28 -2.23 17.33
C PRO A 117 -6.78 -1.41 16.12
N ILE A 118 -6.05 -1.48 15.01
CA ILE A 118 -6.49 -0.87 13.76
C ILE A 118 -7.32 -1.88 12.98
N LYS A 119 -8.61 -1.59 12.81
CA LYS A 119 -9.55 -2.43 12.07
C LYS A 119 -9.41 -2.23 10.57
N THR A 120 -9.44 -3.33 9.82
CA THR A 120 -9.46 -3.39 8.36
C THR A 120 -10.49 -4.43 7.90
N ASP A 121 -10.71 -4.52 6.59
CA ASP A 121 -11.66 -5.47 5.99
C ASP A 121 -11.32 -6.95 6.22
N ILE A 122 -10.06 -7.25 6.57
CA ILE A 122 -9.55 -8.62 6.73
C ILE A 122 -9.17 -8.98 8.16
N GLY A 123 -9.22 -8.02 9.09
CA GLY A 123 -8.77 -8.24 10.46
C GLY A 123 -8.34 -6.99 11.21
N TYR A 124 -7.68 -7.23 12.33
CA TYR A 124 -7.15 -6.21 13.23
C TYR A 124 -5.63 -6.25 13.21
N TYR A 125 -5.03 -5.07 13.21
CA TYR A 125 -3.60 -4.87 13.24
C TYR A 125 -3.20 -4.11 14.49
N PHE A 126 -2.19 -4.61 15.19
CA PHE A 126 -1.37 -3.80 16.07
C PHE A 126 -0.05 -3.54 15.35
N ILE A 127 0.43 -2.30 15.37
CA ILE A 127 1.66 -1.91 14.70
C ILE A 127 2.61 -1.30 15.72
N LYS A 128 3.89 -1.63 15.61
CA LYS A 128 4.98 -0.93 16.28
C LYS A 128 5.92 -0.35 15.25
N LEU A 129 6.25 0.92 15.41
CA LEU A 129 7.21 1.61 14.57
C LEU A 129 8.61 1.45 15.19
N GLU A 130 9.52 0.77 14.50
CA GLU A 130 10.89 0.54 14.98
C GLU A 130 11.87 1.57 14.42
N GLU A 131 11.67 2.02 13.19
CA GLU A 131 12.57 2.97 12.55
C GLU A 131 11.84 3.78 11.47
N LYS A 132 12.13 5.08 11.38
CA LYS A 132 11.78 5.91 10.22
C LYS A 132 13.07 6.18 9.45
N LEU A 133 13.13 5.70 8.21
CA LEU A 133 14.26 5.97 7.33
C LEU A 133 14.02 7.33 6.67
N PRO A 134 14.97 8.27 6.77
CA PRO A 134 14.80 9.61 6.25
C PRO A 134 14.54 9.57 4.76
N ASN A 135 13.59 10.39 4.34
CA ASN A 135 13.24 10.50 2.94
C ASN A 135 14.47 10.97 2.14
N ARG A 136 14.85 10.25 1.08
CA ARG A 136 15.90 10.75 0.19
C ARG A 136 15.38 12.04 -0.44
N LYS A 137 16.07 13.17 -0.19
CA LYS A 137 15.75 14.44 -0.86
C LYS A 137 15.75 14.19 -2.37
N ILE A 138 14.70 14.64 -3.04
CA ILE A 138 14.59 14.57 -4.50
C ILE A 138 15.65 15.50 -5.06
N VAL A 139 16.73 14.94 -5.57
CA VAL A 139 17.63 15.64 -6.47
C VAL A 139 17.22 15.21 -7.86
N PHE A 140 16.76 16.15 -8.68
CA PHE A 140 16.51 15.87 -10.10
C PHE A 140 17.87 15.68 -10.79
N ASP A 141 18.41 14.48 -10.67
CA ASP A 141 19.69 14.08 -11.24
C ASP A 141 19.49 13.25 -12.51
N GLY A 142 20.60 12.84 -13.14
CA GLY A 142 20.56 12.01 -14.34
C GLY A 142 19.79 10.69 -14.14
N LYS A 143 19.90 10.06 -12.96
CA LYS A 143 19.24 8.77 -12.67
C LYS A 143 17.74 8.92 -12.54
N VAL A 144 17.28 9.97 -11.86
CA VAL A 144 15.85 10.30 -11.75
C VAL A 144 15.28 10.63 -13.13
N LYS A 145 16.03 11.37 -13.95
CA LYS A 145 15.63 11.70 -15.33
C LYS A 145 15.50 10.45 -16.20
N ASP A 146 16.47 9.54 -16.14
CA ASP A 146 16.44 8.29 -16.91
C ASP A 146 15.27 7.39 -16.49
N TYR A 147 14.98 7.34 -15.19
CA TYR A 147 13.83 6.61 -14.66
C TYR A 147 12.50 7.21 -15.15
N ILE A 148 12.32 8.54 -15.07
CA ILE A 148 11.14 9.24 -15.58
C ILE A 148 10.99 8.98 -17.09
N ASN A 149 12.07 9.06 -17.85
CA ASN A 149 12.06 8.76 -19.28
C ASN A 149 11.62 7.32 -19.56
N GLY A 150 12.04 6.35 -18.74
CA GLY A 150 11.59 4.96 -18.84
C GLY A 150 10.08 4.81 -18.66
N ILE A 151 9.52 5.44 -17.62
CA ILE A 151 8.07 5.45 -17.37
C ILE A 151 7.32 6.08 -18.55
N LEU A 152 7.75 7.27 -18.97
CA LEU A 152 7.13 8.00 -20.07
C LEU A 152 7.18 7.20 -21.38
N LEU A 153 8.31 6.55 -21.66
CA LEU A 153 8.50 5.73 -22.85
C LEU A 153 7.57 4.51 -22.83
N GLN A 154 7.46 3.82 -21.70
CA GLN A 154 6.59 2.65 -21.56
C GLN A 154 5.12 3.03 -21.77
N PHE A 155 4.68 4.11 -21.11
CA PHE A 155 3.32 4.60 -21.23
C PHE A 155 2.97 5.04 -22.65
N ASN A 156 3.88 5.79 -23.30
CA ASN A 156 3.68 6.23 -24.69
C ASN A 156 3.59 5.04 -25.65
N LYS A 157 4.39 3.99 -25.43
CA LYS A 157 4.30 2.74 -26.20
C LYS A 157 2.96 2.05 -26.03
N GLU A 158 2.49 1.89 -24.79
CA GLU A 158 1.20 1.26 -24.50
C GLU A 158 0.03 2.03 -25.13
N GLN A 159 0.03 3.37 -25.00
CA GLN A 159 -0.96 4.21 -25.67
C GLN A 159 -0.91 4.10 -27.19
N ALA A 160 0.29 4.14 -27.78
CA ALA A 160 0.45 4.01 -29.23
C ALA A 160 -0.05 2.65 -29.73
N CYS A 161 0.29 1.56 -29.03
CA CYS A 161 -0.22 0.23 -29.32
C CYS A 161 -1.74 0.15 -29.20
N MET A 162 -2.32 0.70 -28.14
CA MET A 162 -3.78 0.70 -27.94
C MET A 162 -4.50 1.50 -29.03
N ARG A 163 -3.98 2.67 -29.42
CA ARG A 163 -4.52 3.47 -30.54
C ARG A 163 -4.39 2.74 -31.88
N TYR A 164 -3.29 2.03 -32.10
CA TYR A 164 -3.08 1.25 -33.31
C TYR A 164 -4.06 0.05 -33.38
N ILE A 165 -4.19 -0.71 -32.29
CA ILE A 165 -5.14 -1.82 -32.18
C ILE A 165 -6.58 -1.34 -32.35
N SER A 166 -6.95 -0.20 -31.74
CA SER A 166 -8.30 0.35 -31.89
C SER A 166 -8.58 0.72 -33.34
N THR A 167 -7.61 1.32 -34.04
CA THR A 167 -7.72 1.67 -35.46
C THR A 167 -7.82 0.42 -36.35
N LEU A 168 -7.08 -0.65 -36.04
CA LEU A 168 -7.20 -1.92 -36.75
C LEU A 168 -8.56 -2.57 -36.51
N ARG A 169 -9.07 -2.53 -35.28
CA ARG A 169 -10.39 -3.08 -34.92
C ARG A 169 -11.53 -2.35 -35.62
N THR A 170 -11.47 -1.03 -35.77
CA THR A 170 -12.52 -0.27 -36.48
C THR A 170 -12.49 -0.50 -37.99
N LYS A 171 -11.31 -0.79 -38.56
CA LYS A 171 -11.15 -1.12 -39.98
C LYS A 171 -11.41 -2.60 -40.31
N ALA A 172 -11.37 -3.48 -39.31
CA ALA A 172 -11.59 -4.91 -39.49
C ALA A 172 -13.07 -5.29 -39.29
N ASN A 173 -13.58 -6.18 -40.12
CA ASN A 173 -14.91 -6.77 -39.94
C ASN A 173 -14.83 -7.96 -38.96
N ILE A 174 -14.92 -7.66 -37.66
CA ILE A 174 -14.80 -8.66 -36.59
C ILE A 174 -16.19 -9.14 -36.18
N LYS A 175 -16.50 -10.43 -36.41
CA LYS A 175 -17.69 -11.10 -35.88
C LYS A 175 -17.30 -11.95 -34.67
N ILE A 176 -17.83 -11.63 -33.49
CA ILE A 176 -17.65 -12.44 -32.28
C ILE A 176 -18.83 -13.41 -32.19
N ASN A 177 -18.63 -14.67 -32.59
CA ASN A 177 -19.58 -15.72 -32.28
C ASN A 177 -19.36 -16.17 -30.84
N LYS A 178 -20.32 -15.87 -29.96
CA LYS A 178 -20.37 -16.52 -28.64
C LYS A 178 -20.71 -17.99 -28.87
N VAL A 179 -19.76 -18.87 -28.58
CA VAL A 179 -20.05 -20.29 -28.41
C VAL A 179 -20.69 -20.44 -27.02
N TRP A 180 -21.79 -21.18 -27.00
CA TRP A 180 -22.79 -21.44 -25.95
C TRP A 180 -22.31 -21.37 -24.50
#